data_AF-A0A0F9A1H3-F1
#
_entry.id   AF-A0A0F9A1H3-F1
#
_cell.length_a   1.000
_cell.length_b   1.000
_cell.length_c   1.000
_cell.angle_alpha   90.00
_cell.angle_beta   90.00
_cell.angle_gamma   90.00
#
_symmetry.space_group_name_H-M   'P 1'
#
loop_
_entity.id
_entity.type
_entity.pdbx_description
1 polymer ?
#
loop_
_entity_poly.entity_id
_entity_poly.type
_entity_poly.pdbx_seq_one_letter_code
_entity_poly.pdbx_strand_id
1 'polypeptide(L)'
;MIQTLPRSVATRKDKPVAAYYATMVLSMFTTYTRALFRRVFETQAPPFDPATPYIKAWWDSEATGPDDDPYVYDYVDRASTPLVLRVMTITQKQARETNIPGKYHYPAYAITPTRAYVAGPDGNPINLVQANRLSHEREAFALLDDLNHDVPGLASVVGESTLDGTFFKVVYKLDDPKIPEMNFREVRRLYQIELTNGGSLNVGRIMKRMAADGRGSPGHFEARGNDPIWVSDVTLEDPVGTLAVLPTPARDLDDDEELVNLGIGGIPSVKRYLGDGDDGGGSTGISSDDSKRMLVILEAVAEALHLDV
;
A
#
# COMPACT_ATOMS: atom_id res chain seq x y z
N MET A 1 -15.23 4.73 4.82
CA MET A 1 -15.20 3.70 5.90
C MET A 1 -13.83 3.82 6.53
N ILE A 2 -13.72 4.25 7.79
CA ILE A 2 -12.42 4.39 8.45
C ILE A 2 -11.89 2.97 8.68
N GLN A 3 -10.81 2.61 8.00
CA GLN A 3 -10.16 1.32 8.24
C GLN A 3 -9.45 1.42 9.61
N THR A 4 -10.03 0.80 10.63
CA THR A 4 -9.38 0.69 11.94
C THR A 4 -8.17 -0.24 11.82
N LEU A 5 -7.01 0.24 12.25
CA LEU A 5 -5.81 -0.58 12.28
C LEU A 5 -5.98 -1.76 13.28
N PRO A 6 -5.34 -2.91 13.03
CA PRO A 6 -5.30 -4.01 13.98
C PRO A 6 -4.72 -3.57 15.32
N ARG A 7 -4.97 -4.32 16.40
CA ARG A 7 -4.40 -3.99 17.71
C ARG A 7 -2.88 -4.19 17.70
N SER A 8 -2.15 -3.20 18.20
CA SER A 8 -0.69 -3.24 18.41
C SER A 8 -0.40 -2.53 19.73
N VAL A 9 0.18 -3.24 20.69
CA VAL A 9 0.46 -2.72 22.03
C VAL A 9 1.94 -2.84 22.33
N ALA A 10 2.44 -1.92 23.13
CA ALA A 10 3.83 -1.92 23.55
C ALA A 10 4.14 -3.22 24.30
N THR A 11 5.05 -4.03 23.77
CA THR A 11 5.41 -5.32 24.33
C THR A 11 6.87 -5.33 24.71
N ARG A 12 7.16 -5.53 25.99
CA ARG A 12 8.51 -5.76 26.48
C ARG A 12 8.91 -7.20 26.17
N LYS A 13 9.87 -7.38 25.26
CA LYS A 13 10.45 -8.70 24.99
C LYS A 13 11.24 -9.19 26.19
N ASP A 14 11.26 -10.51 26.37
CA ASP A 14 12.09 -11.15 27.39
C ASP A 14 13.56 -10.82 27.17
N LYS A 15 14.23 -10.57 28.29
CA LYS A 15 15.65 -10.26 28.29
C LYS A 15 16.48 -11.50 27.91
N PRO A 16 17.36 -11.42 26.89
CA PRO A 16 18.23 -12.53 26.53
C PRO A 16 19.19 -12.89 27.67
N VAL A 17 19.50 -14.19 27.79
CA VAL A 17 20.50 -14.68 28.75
C VAL A 17 21.93 -14.28 28.35
N ALA A 18 22.16 -14.02 27.05
CA ALA A 18 23.46 -13.68 26.51
C ALA A 18 24.04 -12.37 27.08
N ALA A 19 25.36 -12.32 27.23
CA ALA A 19 26.09 -11.12 27.67
C ALA A 19 26.02 -9.97 26.66
N TYR A 20 25.72 -10.27 25.40
CA TYR A 20 25.53 -9.31 24.32
C TYR A 20 24.34 -9.73 23.47
N TYR A 21 23.53 -8.77 23.02
CA TYR A 21 22.42 -9.00 22.09
C TYR A 21 22.09 -7.74 21.28
N ALA A 22 21.30 -7.88 20.23
CA ALA A 22 20.97 -6.79 19.32
C ALA A 22 20.03 -5.75 19.97
N THR A 23 20.20 -4.47 19.65
CA THR A 23 19.31 -3.39 20.14
C THR A 23 17.85 -3.53 19.68
N MET A 24 17.56 -4.34 18.64
CA MET A 24 16.19 -4.66 18.21
C MET A 24 15.39 -5.44 19.27
N VAL A 25 16.05 -6.09 20.23
CA VAL A 25 15.37 -6.73 21.36
C VAL A 25 14.73 -5.70 22.30
N LEU A 26 15.25 -4.47 22.31
CA LEU A 26 14.65 -3.37 23.07
C LEU A 26 13.38 -2.82 22.42
N SER A 27 13.14 -3.11 21.13
CA SER A 27 11.98 -2.57 20.40
C SER A 27 10.66 -3.06 21.00
N MET A 28 9.78 -2.10 21.33
CA MET A 28 8.49 -2.36 21.97
C MET A 28 7.38 -2.72 20.97
N PHE A 29 7.57 -2.43 19.69
CA PHE A 29 6.60 -2.70 18.64
C PHE A 29 7.22 -3.54 17.52
N THR A 30 6.39 -4.40 16.92
CA THR A 30 6.77 -5.11 15.69
C THR A 30 6.67 -4.14 14.52
N THR A 31 7.66 -4.20 13.61
CA THR A 31 7.64 -3.42 12.37
C THR A 31 7.13 -4.27 11.21
N TYR A 32 6.44 -3.63 10.28
CA TYR A 32 5.78 -4.32 9.16
C TYR A 32 6.16 -3.72 7.81
N THR A 33 6.42 -4.60 6.83
CA THR A 33 6.30 -4.26 5.41
C THR A 33 4.83 -4.38 4.98
N ARG A 34 4.43 -3.78 3.85
CA ARG A 34 3.05 -3.95 3.33
C ARG A 34 2.70 -5.41 3.08
N ALA A 35 3.66 -6.19 2.58
CA ALA A 35 3.50 -7.63 2.34
C ALA A 35 3.29 -8.39 3.65
N LEU A 36 4.11 -8.13 4.67
CA LEU A 36 3.97 -8.76 5.98
C LEU A 36 2.66 -8.35 6.65
N PHE A 37 2.29 -7.06 6.60
CA PHE A 37 1.04 -6.55 7.14
C PHE A 37 -0.17 -7.28 6.53
N ARG A 38 -0.20 -7.40 5.20
CA ARG A 38 -1.26 -8.13 4.50
C ARG A 38 -1.31 -9.61 4.88
N ARG A 39 -0.15 -10.25 5.03
CA ARG A 39 -0.06 -11.66 5.42
C ARG A 39 -0.55 -11.90 6.85
N VAL A 40 -0.22 -11.01 7.78
CA VAL A 40 -0.52 -11.17 9.22
C VAL A 40 -1.95 -10.79 9.54
N PHE A 41 -2.48 -9.72 8.96
CA PHE A 41 -3.80 -9.18 9.32
C PHE A 41 -4.90 -9.44 8.30
N GLU A 42 -4.57 -10.11 7.19
CA GLU A 42 -5.48 -10.38 6.07
C GLU A 42 -6.12 -9.12 5.47
N THR A 43 -5.58 -7.94 5.80
CA THR A 43 -5.98 -6.64 5.30
C THR A 43 -4.75 -5.83 4.90
N GLN A 44 -4.92 -4.88 3.99
CA GLN A 44 -3.81 -4.05 3.56
C GLN A 44 -3.53 -2.94 4.57
N ALA A 45 -2.26 -2.55 4.71
CA ALA A 45 -1.94 -1.31 5.40
C ALA A 45 -2.64 -0.12 4.72
N PRO A 46 -2.97 0.96 5.47
CA PRO A 46 -3.46 2.21 4.89
C PRO A 46 -2.60 2.69 3.71
N PRO A 47 -3.18 3.45 2.75
CA PRO A 47 -2.41 4.08 1.69
C PRO A 47 -1.22 4.87 2.27
N PHE A 48 -0.09 4.81 1.58
CA PHE A 48 1.07 5.62 1.93
C PHE A 48 0.76 7.10 1.68
N ASP A 49 1.00 7.94 2.68
CA ASP A 49 0.83 9.39 2.60
C ASP A 49 2.22 10.07 2.47
N PRO A 50 2.53 10.66 1.30
CA PRO A 50 3.80 11.34 1.09
C PRO A 50 3.86 12.71 1.77
N ALA A 51 2.74 13.25 2.26
CA ALA A 51 2.71 14.51 3.01
C ALA A 51 3.17 14.32 4.47
N THR A 52 3.14 13.08 4.97
CA THR A 52 3.70 12.75 6.29
C THR A 52 5.23 12.81 6.23
N PRO A 53 5.92 13.44 7.20
CA PRO A 53 7.36 13.71 7.13
C PRO A 53 8.27 12.46 7.31
N TYR A 54 7.69 11.28 7.53
CA TYR A 54 8.44 10.07 7.81
C TYR A 54 7.73 8.80 7.32
N ILE A 55 8.53 7.76 7.13
CA ILE A 55 8.08 6.38 6.99
C ILE A 55 7.90 5.78 8.40
N LYS A 56 6.77 5.13 8.66
CA LYS A 56 6.49 4.51 9.96
C LYS A 56 5.87 3.13 9.80
N ALA A 57 6.61 2.12 10.24
CA ALA A 57 6.28 0.71 10.09
C ALA A 57 5.63 0.06 11.33
N TRP A 58 5.30 0.84 12.34
CA TRP A 58 4.74 0.41 13.62
C TRP A 58 3.61 1.37 14.03
N TRP A 59 2.76 0.96 14.97
CA TRP A 59 1.72 1.82 15.55
C TRP A 59 1.40 1.37 16.97
N ASP A 60 0.83 2.28 17.75
CA ASP A 60 0.37 2.03 19.11
C ASP A 60 -1.15 2.25 19.18
N SER A 61 -1.87 1.17 19.47
CA SER A 61 -3.32 1.20 19.66
C SER A 61 -3.75 1.71 21.04
N GLU A 62 -2.82 1.88 21.98
CA GLU A 62 -3.08 2.42 23.33
C GLU A 62 -2.95 3.94 23.42
N ALA A 63 -2.39 4.57 22.38
CA ALA A 63 -2.49 6.00 22.19
C ALA A 63 -3.98 6.38 22.02
N THR A 64 -4.67 6.76 23.09
CA THR A 64 -6.13 7.10 23.08
C THR A 64 -6.42 8.57 23.39
N GLY A 65 -5.39 9.41 23.51
CA GLY A 65 -5.56 10.84 23.78
C GLY A 65 -6.07 11.64 22.58
N PRO A 66 -6.38 12.93 22.77
CA PRO A 66 -6.69 13.88 21.70
C PRO A 66 -5.63 13.89 20.60
N ASP A 67 -6.05 13.99 19.33
CA ASP A 67 -5.18 13.77 18.15
C ASP A 67 -3.87 14.57 18.15
N ASP A 68 -3.91 15.83 18.60
CA ASP A 68 -2.79 16.77 18.58
C ASP A 68 -1.95 16.75 19.86
N ASP A 69 -2.37 16.00 20.90
CA ASP A 69 -1.63 15.94 22.15
C ASP A 69 -0.28 15.22 21.93
N PRO A 70 0.81 15.70 22.59
CA PRO A 70 2.10 15.06 22.50
C PRO A 70 2.07 13.65 23.13
N TYR A 71 2.77 12.72 22.51
CA TYR A 71 2.97 11.36 22.93
C TYR A 71 4.42 10.97 22.72
N VAL A 72 5.06 10.52 23.79
CA VAL A 72 6.52 10.50 23.94
C VAL A 72 7.01 9.06 24.02
N TYR A 73 8.11 8.77 23.34
CA TYR A 73 8.77 7.48 23.38
C TYR A 73 10.28 7.65 23.45
N ASP A 74 10.95 6.70 24.08
CA ASP A 74 12.38 6.52 23.92
C ASP A 74 12.70 5.64 22.71
N TYR A 75 13.84 5.87 22.09
CA TYR A 75 14.37 5.04 21.01
C TYR A 75 15.89 5.01 21.03
N VAL A 76 16.45 3.94 20.49
CA VAL A 76 17.91 3.81 20.31
C VAL A 76 18.34 4.63 19.10
N ASP A 77 19.11 5.69 19.31
CA ASP A 77 19.77 6.41 18.21
C ASP A 77 20.97 5.60 17.71
N ARG A 78 20.75 4.85 16.62
CA ARG A 78 21.79 4.03 15.99
C ARG A 78 22.80 4.84 15.17
N ALA A 79 22.52 6.11 14.90
CA ALA A 79 23.43 6.99 14.18
C ALA A 79 24.42 7.69 15.12
N SER A 80 24.17 7.69 16.43
CA SER A 80 25.07 8.31 17.40
C SER A 80 26.26 7.43 17.73
N THR A 81 27.40 8.07 18.01
CA THR A 81 28.58 7.42 18.58
C THR A 81 29.07 8.28 19.75
N PRO A 82 28.91 7.83 21.02
CA PRO A 82 28.35 6.54 21.46
C PRO A 82 26.85 6.41 21.18
N LEU A 83 26.34 5.17 21.18
CA LEU A 83 24.90 4.90 21.11
C LEU A 83 24.20 5.46 22.35
N VAL A 84 23.05 6.08 22.16
CA VAL A 84 22.24 6.61 23.26
C VAL A 84 20.76 6.33 23.05
N LEU A 85 20.01 6.27 24.16
CA LEU A 85 18.57 6.44 24.10
C LEU A 85 18.27 7.94 23.90
N ARG A 86 17.34 8.22 22.99
CA ARG A 86 16.80 9.55 22.75
C ARG A 86 15.30 9.53 22.88
N VAL A 87 14.77 10.68 23.26
CA VAL A 87 13.34 10.93 23.30
C VAL A 87 12.86 11.37 21.91
N MET A 88 11.81 10.73 21.41
CA MET A 88 10.99 11.26 20.31
C MET A 88 9.64 11.73 20.85
N THR A 89 9.15 12.83 20.30
CA THR A 89 7.81 13.34 20.56
C THR A 89 7.03 13.35 19.25
N ILE A 90 5.92 12.62 19.22
CA ILE A 90 4.95 12.60 18.12
C ILE A 90 3.56 12.94 18.68
N THR A 91 2.55 13.12 17.84
CA THR A 91 1.18 13.30 18.34
C THR A 91 0.49 11.96 18.62
N GLN A 92 -0.58 11.96 19.41
CA GLN A 92 -1.44 10.79 19.63
C GLN A 92 -1.95 10.20 18.31
N LYS A 93 -2.37 11.05 17.37
CA LYS A 93 -2.79 10.61 16.03
C LYS A 93 -1.66 9.90 15.30
N GLN A 94 -0.48 10.53 15.27
CA GLN A 94 0.71 9.96 14.63
C GLN A 94 1.11 8.63 15.27
N ALA A 95 0.92 8.45 16.57
CA ALA A 95 1.22 7.20 17.27
C ALA A 95 0.29 6.04 16.85
N ARG A 96 -1.01 6.32 16.65
CA ARG A 96 -2.02 5.33 16.22
C ARG A 96 -1.90 4.92 14.75
N GLU A 97 -1.30 5.75 13.92
CA GLU A 97 -1.25 5.55 12.46
C GLU A 97 0.04 4.86 12.00
N THR A 98 -0.03 4.23 10.82
CA THR A 98 1.13 3.70 10.09
C THR A 98 1.31 4.48 8.80
N ASN A 99 2.55 4.61 8.33
CA ASN A 99 2.86 5.16 7.01
C ASN A 99 3.89 4.28 6.30
N ILE A 100 3.44 3.11 5.84
CA ILE A 100 4.32 2.09 5.23
C ILE A 100 4.40 2.33 3.71
N PRO A 101 5.59 2.60 3.16
CA PRO A 101 5.77 2.86 1.73
C PRO A 101 5.42 1.62 0.91
N GLY A 102 5.06 1.87 -0.35
CA GLY A 102 4.70 0.84 -1.32
C GLY A 102 3.28 0.99 -1.85
N LYS A 103 3.07 0.44 -3.05
CA LYS A 103 1.79 0.56 -3.76
C LYS A 103 0.67 -0.11 -2.97
N TYR A 104 -0.45 0.60 -2.82
CA TYR A 104 -1.71 -0.02 -2.37
C TYR A 104 -2.20 -0.98 -3.46
N HIS A 105 -2.60 -2.20 -3.09
CA HIS A 105 -3.05 -3.20 -4.05
C HIS A 105 -4.54 -3.00 -4.36
N TYR A 106 -4.85 -2.49 -5.54
CA TYR A 106 -6.22 -2.46 -6.04
C TYR A 106 -6.54 -3.78 -6.77
N PRO A 107 -7.73 -4.38 -6.60
CA PRO A 107 -8.11 -5.58 -7.33
C PRO A 107 -8.03 -5.37 -8.85
N ALA A 108 -7.56 -6.37 -9.60
CA ALA A 108 -7.50 -6.25 -11.05
C ALA A 108 -8.89 -5.98 -11.66
N TYR A 109 -8.96 -5.07 -12.64
CA TYR A 109 -10.18 -4.80 -13.37
C TYR A 109 -10.43 -5.88 -14.44
N ALA A 110 -11.41 -6.75 -14.17
CA ALA A 110 -11.80 -7.81 -15.08
C ALA A 110 -12.96 -7.37 -15.98
N ILE A 111 -12.76 -7.42 -17.29
CA ILE A 111 -13.80 -7.14 -18.28
C ILE A 111 -14.57 -8.43 -18.55
N THR A 112 -15.85 -8.45 -18.19
CA THR A 112 -16.72 -9.59 -18.45
C THR A 112 -16.84 -9.82 -19.97
N PRO A 113 -16.65 -11.04 -20.49
CA PRO A 113 -16.80 -11.35 -21.91
C PRO A 113 -18.17 -10.93 -22.47
N THR A 114 -18.27 -10.75 -23.79
CA THR A 114 -19.54 -10.46 -24.46
C THR A 114 -19.74 -11.32 -25.69
N ARG A 115 -21.02 -11.58 -26.03
CA ARG A 115 -21.45 -12.15 -27.31
C ARG A 115 -22.14 -11.11 -28.20
N ALA A 116 -22.10 -9.83 -27.82
CA ALA A 116 -22.62 -8.74 -28.64
C ALA A 116 -21.84 -8.66 -29.96
N TYR A 117 -22.54 -8.36 -31.04
CA TYR A 117 -21.97 -8.28 -32.37
C TYR A 117 -22.59 -7.14 -33.16
N VAL A 118 -21.89 -6.70 -34.20
CA VAL A 118 -22.38 -5.76 -35.20
C VAL A 118 -23.04 -6.56 -36.31
N ALA A 119 -24.32 -6.28 -36.55
CA ALA A 119 -25.05 -6.82 -37.69
C ALA A 119 -25.02 -5.85 -38.87
N GLY A 120 -24.89 -6.40 -40.07
CA GLY A 120 -24.99 -5.66 -41.33
C GLY A 120 -26.42 -5.30 -41.73
N PRO A 121 -26.58 -4.65 -42.90
CA PRO A 121 -27.89 -4.30 -43.46
C PRO A 121 -28.79 -5.52 -43.69
N ASP A 122 -28.19 -6.67 -43.97
CA ASP A 122 -28.84 -7.97 -44.17
C ASP A 122 -29.20 -8.68 -42.85
N GLY A 123 -28.83 -8.09 -41.70
CA GLY A 123 -29.03 -8.64 -40.37
C GLY A 123 -28.01 -9.69 -39.94
N ASN A 124 -27.05 -10.05 -40.81
CA ASN A 124 -26.05 -11.06 -40.50
C ASN A 124 -24.91 -10.50 -39.62
N PRO A 125 -24.32 -11.30 -38.72
CA PRO A 125 -23.17 -10.88 -37.92
C PRO A 125 -21.96 -10.58 -38.81
N ILE A 126 -21.37 -9.40 -38.66
CA ILE A 126 -20.15 -9.00 -39.37
C ILE A 126 -18.95 -9.04 -38.44
N ASN A 127 -19.08 -8.52 -37.22
CA ASN A 127 -17.97 -8.43 -36.27
C ASN A 127 -18.44 -8.57 -34.82
N LEU A 128 -17.61 -9.13 -33.95
CA LEU A 128 -17.86 -9.11 -32.50
C LEU A 128 -17.59 -7.72 -31.94
N VAL A 129 -18.45 -7.28 -31.01
CA VAL A 129 -18.20 -6.08 -30.22
C VAL A 129 -17.14 -6.41 -29.17
N GLN A 130 -16.14 -5.54 -29.04
CA GLN A 130 -15.15 -5.70 -27.98
C GLN A 130 -15.80 -5.44 -26.62
N ALA A 131 -15.66 -6.39 -25.69
CA ALA A 131 -16.30 -6.32 -24.36
C ALA A 131 -15.90 -5.06 -23.56
N ASN A 132 -14.70 -4.53 -23.79
CA ASN A 132 -14.22 -3.30 -23.15
C ASN A 132 -14.80 -2.01 -23.74
N ARG A 133 -15.72 -2.10 -24.71
CA ARG A 133 -16.48 -0.95 -25.22
C ARG A 133 -17.88 -0.86 -24.61
N LEU A 134 -18.26 -1.86 -23.82
CA LEU A 134 -19.56 -1.98 -23.20
C LEU A 134 -19.49 -1.55 -21.74
N SER A 135 -20.50 -0.83 -21.29
CA SER A 135 -20.69 -0.42 -19.90
C SER A 135 -22.15 -0.46 -19.51
N HIS A 136 -22.43 -0.39 -18.21
CA HIS A 136 -23.77 -0.14 -17.71
C HIS A 136 -24.13 1.35 -17.81
N GLU A 137 -25.42 1.64 -17.88
CA GLU A 137 -25.95 3.01 -17.91
C GLU A 137 -25.49 3.83 -16.70
N ARG A 138 -25.61 3.25 -15.49
CA ARG A 138 -25.15 3.89 -14.25
C ARG A 138 -23.67 4.30 -14.29
N GLU A 139 -22.85 3.53 -14.99
CA GLU A 139 -21.40 3.79 -15.10
C GLU A 139 -21.15 4.94 -16.09
N ALA A 140 -22.01 5.09 -17.11
CA ALA A 140 -21.96 6.21 -18.02
C ALA A 140 -22.36 7.52 -17.32
N PHE A 141 -23.41 7.51 -16.48
CA PHE A 141 -23.79 8.67 -15.68
C PHE A 141 -22.76 9.02 -14.61
N ALA A 142 -22.24 8.02 -13.88
CA ALA A 142 -21.16 8.27 -12.92
C ALA A 142 -19.94 8.89 -13.59
N LEU A 143 -19.55 8.40 -14.78
CA LEU A 143 -18.44 8.98 -15.53
C LEU A 143 -18.73 10.41 -16.03
N LEU A 144 -19.97 10.72 -16.40
CA LEU A 144 -20.37 12.08 -16.76
C LEU A 144 -20.25 13.02 -15.56
N ASP A 145 -20.67 12.57 -14.38
CA ASP A 145 -20.57 13.33 -13.14
C ASP A 145 -19.10 13.57 -12.77
N ASP A 146 -18.25 12.54 -12.82
CA ASP A 146 -16.81 12.66 -12.58
C ASP A 146 -16.15 13.66 -13.55
N LEU A 147 -16.44 13.56 -14.85
CA LEU A 147 -15.92 14.47 -15.86
C LEU A 147 -16.33 15.93 -15.61
N ASN A 148 -17.57 16.17 -15.20
CA ASN A 148 -18.07 17.52 -14.93
C ASN A 148 -17.63 18.08 -13.57
N HIS A 149 -17.28 17.20 -12.62
CA HIS A 149 -16.65 17.59 -11.37
C HIS A 149 -15.23 18.07 -11.61
N ASP A 150 -14.43 17.26 -12.30
CA ASP A 150 -13.00 17.51 -12.52
C ASP A 150 -12.74 18.55 -13.61
N VAL A 151 -13.54 18.54 -14.68
CA VAL A 151 -13.43 19.46 -15.82
C VAL A 151 -14.81 20.08 -16.15
N PRO A 152 -15.25 21.10 -15.39
CA PRO A 152 -16.57 21.70 -15.57
C PRO A 152 -16.84 22.19 -16.98
N GLY A 153 -17.98 21.79 -17.56
CA GLY A 153 -18.46 22.24 -18.87
C GLY A 153 -17.90 21.47 -20.07
N LEU A 154 -17.05 20.46 -19.84
CA LEU A 154 -16.48 19.65 -20.93
C LEU A 154 -17.49 18.65 -21.52
N ALA A 155 -18.35 18.05 -20.69
CA ALA A 155 -19.22 16.95 -21.08
C ALA A 155 -20.71 17.30 -20.92
N SER A 156 -21.53 16.86 -21.87
CA SER A 156 -22.91 17.34 -22.01
C SER A 156 -23.96 16.27 -21.76
N VAL A 157 -23.86 15.11 -22.41
CA VAL A 157 -24.93 14.11 -22.39
C VAL A 157 -24.39 12.69 -22.53
N VAL A 158 -25.04 11.75 -21.84
CA VAL A 158 -24.87 10.31 -22.04
C VAL A 158 -25.82 9.85 -23.15
N GLY A 159 -25.30 9.12 -24.13
CA GLY A 159 -26.08 8.47 -25.17
C GLY A 159 -25.64 7.03 -25.40
N GLU A 160 -26.54 6.21 -25.94
CA GLU A 160 -26.12 4.94 -26.54
C GLU A 160 -25.60 5.21 -27.95
N SER A 161 -24.37 4.76 -28.22
CA SER A 161 -23.74 4.92 -29.52
C SER A 161 -24.47 4.08 -30.57
N THR A 162 -25.04 4.75 -31.56
CA THR A 162 -25.47 4.12 -32.80
C THR A 162 -24.31 4.21 -33.78
N LEU A 163 -23.73 3.07 -34.21
CA LEU A 163 -22.61 3.03 -35.18
C LEU A 163 -22.87 3.99 -36.36
N ASP A 164 -24.06 3.89 -36.93
CA ASP A 164 -24.56 4.76 -38.01
C ASP A 164 -26.11 4.73 -38.14
N GLY A 165 -26.80 3.99 -37.25
CA GLY A 165 -28.26 3.98 -37.07
C GLY A 165 -29.10 3.47 -38.25
N THR A 166 -28.50 3.36 -39.44
CA THR A 166 -29.20 3.16 -40.72
C THR A 166 -28.82 1.85 -41.40
N PHE A 167 -27.58 1.40 -41.27
CA PHE A 167 -27.06 0.22 -41.98
C PHE A 167 -26.43 -0.80 -41.05
N PHE A 168 -25.82 -0.38 -39.95
CA PHE A 168 -25.23 -1.28 -38.98
C PHE A 168 -25.87 -1.06 -37.61
N LYS A 169 -26.19 -2.18 -36.96
CA LYS A 169 -26.78 -2.17 -35.62
C LYS A 169 -25.99 -3.06 -34.69
N VAL A 170 -25.84 -2.62 -33.45
CA VAL A 170 -25.31 -3.48 -32.41
C VAL A 170 -26.42 -4.41 -31.94
N VAL A 171 -26.18 -5.71 -32.02
CA VAL A 171 -27.08 -6.73 -31.51
C VAL A 171 -26.52 -7.22 -30.18
N TYR A 172 -27.16 -6.80 -29.10
CA TYR A 172 -26.96 -7.32 -27.76
C TYR A 172 -27.80 -8.59 -27.65
N LYS A 173 -27.18 -9.77 -27.84
CA LYS A 173 -27.92 -11.03 -27.72
C LYS A 173 -28.70 -11.04 -26.39
N LEU A 174 -30.01 -11.17 -26.54
CA LEU A 174 -30.93 -11.43 -25.46
C LEU A 174 -31.16 -12.94 -25.40
N ASP A 175 -31.52 -13.39 -24.21
CA ASP A 175 -31.96 -14.75 -23.92
C ASP A 175 -33.01 -15.19 -24.96
N ASP A 176 -32.81 -16.33 -25.64
CA ASP A 176 -33.87 -16.94 -26.45
C ASP A 176 -34.52 -18.04 -25.60
N PRO A 177 -35.75 -17.83 -25.10
CA PRO A 177 -36.42 -18.82 -24.25
C PRO A 177 -36.68 -20.17 -24.95
N LYS A 178 -36.49 -20.27 -26.27
CA LYS A 178 -36.59 -21.51 -27.04
C LYS A 178 -35.27 -22.25 -27.18
N ILE A 179 -34.15 -21.63 -26.83
CA ILE A 179 -32.80 -22.21 -26.93
C ILE A 179 -32.11 -22.02 -25.57
N PRO A 180 -32.30 -22.93 -24.60
CA PRO A 180 -31.76 -22.81 -23.23
C PRO A 180 -30.22 -22.69 -23.16
N GLU A 181 -29.51 -23.08 -24.21
CA GLU A 181 -28.06 -22.92 -24.35
C GLU A 181 -27.64 -21.47 -24.64
N MET A 182 -28.61 -20.59 -24.95
CA MET A 182 -28.45 -19.15 -25.18
C MET A 182 -28.88 -18.29 -23.98
N ASN A 183 -28.71 -18.79 -22.74
CA ASN A 183 -28.86 -18.03 -21.48
C ASN A 183 -27.80 -16.93 -21.27
N PHE A 184 -27.52 -16.13 -22.30
CA PHE A 184 -26.63 -14.98 -22.25
C PHE A 184 -27.45 -13.72 -22.41
N ARG A 185 -27.64 -12.97 -21.32
CA ARG A 185 -28.28 -11.67 -21.33
C ARG A 185 -27.22 -10.58 -21.21
N GLU A 186 -26.90 -9.93 -22.32
CA GLU A 186 -26.04 -8.75 -22.28
C GLU A 186 -26.81 -7.55 -21.71
N VAL A 187 -26.39 -7.09 -20.54
CA VAL A 187 -26.99 -5.97 -19.80
C VAL A 187 -26.23 -4.66 -20.00
N ARG A 188 -25.06 -4.70 -20.64
CA ARG A 188 -24.27 -3.51 -20.98
C ARG A 188 -24.61 -3.02 -22.39
N ARG A 189 -24.40 -1.73 -22.65
CA ARG A 189 -24.59 -1.11 -23.98
C ARG A 189 -23.34 -0.34 -24.39
N LEU A 190 -23.33 0.11 -25.64
CA LEU A 190 -22.21 0.89 -26.19
C LEU A 190 -22.39 2.38 -25.79
N TYR A 191 -22.41 2.68 -24.49
CA TYR A 191 -22.60 4.05 -24.03
C TYR A 191 -21.43 4.95 -24.42
N GLN A 192 -21.78 6.18 -24.78
CA GLN A 192 -20.86 7.27 -25.07
C GLN A 192 -21.28 8.54 -24.33
N ILE A 193 -20.30 9.40 -24.05
CA ILE A 193 -20.52 10.73 -23.51
C ILE A 193 -20.16 11.73 -24.60
N GLU A 194 -21.11 12.59 -24.97
CA GLU A 194 -20.90 13.67 -25.92
C GLU A 194 -20.23 14.85 -25.21
N LEU A 195 -19.14 15.33 -25.80
CA LEU A 195 -18.40 16.49 -25.33
C LEU A 195 -18.96 17.77 -25.96
N THR A 196 -18.86 18.88 -25.25
CA THR A 196 -19.37 20.19 -25.70
C THR A 196 -18.65 20.67 -26.98
N ASN A 197 -17.46 20.15 -27.27
CA ASN A 197 -16.69 20.44 -28.48
C ASN A 197 -17.06 19.56 -29.70
N GLY A 198 -18.09 18.72 -29.58
CA GLY A 198 -18.55 17.82 -30.64
C GLY A 198 -17.81 16.48 -30.74
N GLY A 199 -16.86 16.21 -29.83
CA GLY A 199 -16.26 14.89 -29.67
C GLY A 199 -17.14 13.93 -28.85
N SER A 200 -16.80 12.64 -28.84
CA SER A 200 -17.47 11.65 -27.98
C SER A 200 -16.49 10.66 -27.36
N LEU A 201 -16.80 10.23 -26.14
CA LEU A 201 -16.00 9.29 -25.36
C LEU A 201 -16.76 7.99 -25.16
N ASN A 202 -16.17 6.85 -25.56
CA ASN A 202 -16.76 5.55 -25.24
C ASN A 202 -16.49 5.17 -23.77
N VAL A 203 -17.57 5.04 -22.99
CA VAL A 203 -17.53 4.86 -21.53
C VAL A 203 -16.72 3.62 -21.13
N GLY A 204 -16.98 2.45 -21.75
CA GLY A 204 -16.26 1.21 -21.42
C GLY A 204 -14.74 1.33 -21.61
N ARG A 205 -14.29 2.06 -22.65
CA ARG A 205 -12.86 2.29 -22.88
C ARG A 205 -12.25 3.22 -21.83
N ILE A 206 -12.98 4.24 -21.42
CA ILE A 206 -12.52 5.15 -20.36
C ILE A 206 -12.44 4.41 -19.03
N MET A 207 -13.46 3.63 -18.65
CA MET A 207 -13.41 2.80 -17.44
C MET A 207 -12.21 1.83 -17.42
N LYS A 208 -11.89 1.21 -18.57
CA LYS A 208 -10.68 0.36 -18.67
C LYS A 208 -9.40 1.16 -18.41
N ARG A 209 -9.32 2.42 -18.86
CA ARG A 209 -8.16 3.29 -18.60
C ARG A 209 -8.10 3.74 -17.14
N MET A 210 -9.23 4.15 -16.58
CA MET A 210 -9.33 4.54 -15.17
C MET A 210 -8.86 3.41 -14.24
N ALA A 211 -9.16 2.17 -14.61
CA ALA A 211 -8.82 1.00 -13.82
C ALA A 211 -7.44 0.38 -14.19
N ALA A 212 -6.54 1.14 -14.83
CA ALA A 212 -5.20 0.66 -15.19
C ALA A 212 -4.37 0.25 -13.97
N ASP A 213 -4.53 0.96 -12.84
CA ASP A 213 -3.90 0.62 -11.56
C ASP A 213 -4.72 -0.34 -10.71
N GLY A 214 -5.87 -0.80 -11.23
CA GLY A 214 -6.83 -1.67 -10.59
C GLY A 214 -8.18 -1.00 -10.41
N ARG A 215 -9.21 -1.80 -10.12
CA ARG A 215 -10.57 -1.33 -9.91
C ARG A 215 -10.65 -0.48 -8.64
N GLY A 216 -11.14 0.75 -8.79
CA GLY A 216 -11.33 1.68 -7.67
C GLY A 216 -10.05 2.39 -7.22
N SER A 217 -8.98 2.33 -8.02
CA SER A 217 -7.81 3.19 -7.80
C SER A 217 -8.20 4.67 -7.92
N PRO A 218 -7.74 5.54 -7.01
CA PRO A 218 -8.00 6.97 -7.07
C PRO A 218 -7.36 7.61 -8.30
N GLY A 219 -7.94 8.71 -8.75
CA GLY A 219 -7.51 9.50 -9.89
C GLY A 219 -8.55 10.55 -10.20
N HIS A 220 -8.24 11.39 -11.18
CA HIS A 220 -9.11 12.46 -11.65
C HIS A 220 -8.90 12.71 -13.15
N PHE A 221 -9.83 13.46 -13.76
CA PHE A 221 -9.67 13.93 -15.12
C PHE A 221 -8.94 15.27 -15.18
N GLU A 222 -7.97 15.38 -16.08
CA GLU A 222 -7.37 16.65 -16.46
C GLU A 222 -7.75 17.02 -17.89
N ALA A 223 -7.98 18.31 -18.13
CA ALA A 223 -8.18 18.84 -19.48
C ALA A 223 -6.83 18.92 -20.21
N ARG A 224 -6.65 18.14 -21.28
CA ARG A 224 -5.46 18.23 -22.14
C ARG A 224 -5.86 18.63 -23.55
N GLY A 225 -5.92 19.94 -23.77
CA GLY A 225 -6.48 20.47 -25.01
C GLY A 225 -7.99 20.22 -25.04
N ASN A 226 -8.44 19.46 -26.05
CA ASN A 226 -9.87 19.19 -26.27
C ASN A 226 -10.35 17.84 -25.69
N ASP A 227 -9.45 17.02 -25.14
CA ASP A 227 -9.79 15.69 -24.63
C ASP A 227 -9.48 15.58 -23.13
N PRO A 228 -10.35 14.95 -22.33
CA PRO A 228 -10.03 14.62 -20.97
C PRO A 228 -9.08 13.42 -20.91
N ILE A 229 -8.08 13.50 -20.05
CA ILE A 229 -7.19 12.38 -19.73
C ILE A 229 -7.41 11.96 -18.29
N TRP A 230 -7.43 10.66 -18.03
CA TRP A 230 -7.42 10.14 -16.66
C TRP A 230 -5.98 10.20 -16.12
N VAL A 231 -5.80 10.84 -14.98
CA VAL A 231 -4.56 10.90 -14.23
C VAL A 231 -4.73 10.07 -12.96
N SER A 232 -3.82 9.12 -12.75
CA SER A 232 -3.84 8.26 -11.57
C SER A 232 -3.27 9.00 -10.37
N ASP A 233 -4.02 9.02 -9.28
CA ASP A 233 -3.58 9.55 -7.99
C ASP A 233 -3.02 8.45 -7.09
N VAL A 234 -2.81 7.23 -7.63
CA VAL A 234 -2.16 6.16 -6.90
C VAL A 234 -0.75 6.59 -6.57
N THR A 235 -0.51 6.85 -5.29
CA THR A 235 0.82 7.16 -4.79
C THR A 235 1.74 5.97 -5.05
N LEU A 236 2.85 6.24 -5.73
CA LEU A 236 3.93 5.28 -5.93
C LEU A 236 4.69 5.06 -4.61
N GLU A 237 5.61 4.07 -4.60
CA GLU A 237 6.65 3.92 -3.54
C GLU A 237 7.28 5.27 -3.18
N ASP A 238 7.91 5.41 -1.99
CA ASP A 238 8.69 6.62 -1.64
C ASP A 238 9.58 7.00 -2.84
N PRO A 239 9.16 7.99 -3.66
CA PRO A 239 9.57 8.00 -5.07
C PRO A 239 11.03 8.41 -5.24
N VAL A 240 11.66 8.84 -4.14
CA VAL A 240 13.05 9.31 -4.10
C VAL A 240 13.82 8.73 -2.90
N GLY A 241 13.19 7.88 -2.06
CA GLY A 241 13.81 7.38 -0.84
C GLY A 241 14.17 8.50 0.16
N THR A 242 13.40 9.59 0.13
CA THR A 242 13.77 10.85 0.79
C THR A 242 13.24 10.99 2.21
N LEU A 243 12.24 10.20 2.60
CA LEU A 243 11.65 10.33 3.91
C LEU A 243 12.50 9.60 4.96
N ALA A 244 12.71 10.24 6.11
CA ALA A 244 13.34 9.59 7.24
C ALA A 244 12.43 8.46 7.76
N VAL A 245 13.04 7.37 8.25
CA VAL A 245 12.29 6.31 8.94
C VAL A 245 12.11 6.73 10.40
N LEU A 246 10.87 6.82 10.86
CA LEU A 246 10.56 7.05 12.27
C LEU A 246 11.04 5.83 13.07
N PRO A 247 11.97 6.01 14.03
CA PRO A 247 12.54 4.90 14.78
C PRO A 247 11.45 4.15 15.55
N THR A 248 11.69 2.86 15.81
CA THR A 248 10.78 2.06 16.63
C THR A 248 11.02 2.35 18.10
N PRO A 249 9.98 2.62 18.90
CA PRO A 249 10.10 2.82 20.34
C PRO A 249 10.86 1.67 21.00
N ALA A 250 11.73 2.01 21.93
CA ALA A 250 12.53 1.09 22.70
C ALA A 250 12.14 1.20 24.17
N ARG A 251 12.18 0.06 24.88
CA ARG A 251 12.05 0.06 26.34
C ARG A 251 13.29 0.68 26.98
N ASP A 252 13.13 1.08 28.23
CA ASP A 252 14.25 1.40 29.11
C ASP A 252 15.23 0.24 29.23
N LEU A 253 16.50 0.58 29.40
CA LEU A 253 17.54 -0.38 29.77
C LEU A 253 17.30 -0.86 31.21
N ASP A 254 17.56 -2.13 31.47
CA ASP A 254 17.66 -2.62 32.84
C ASP A 254 18.96 -2.12 33.50
N ASP A 255 19.02 -2.16 34.83
CA ASP A 255 20.16 -1.67 35.62
C ASP A 255 21.50 -2.36 35.25
N ASP A 256 21.45 -3.57 34.71
CA ASP A 256 22.61 -4.35 34.24
C ASP A 256 22.82 -4.27 32.71
N GLU A 257 22.16 -3.35 32.00
CA GLU A 257 22.27 -3.18 30.53
C GLU A 257 22.95 -1.86 30.14
N GLU A 258 23.77 -1.89 29.09
CA GLU A 258 24.39 -0.69 28.50
C GLU A 258 24.40 -0.79 26.97
N LEU A 259 24.13 0.33 26.28
CA LEU A 259 24.28 0.41 24.83
C LEU A 259 25.76 0.49 24.45
N VAL A 260 26.21 -0.43 23.59
CA VAL A 260 27.60 -0.50 23.15
C VAL A 260 27.70 -0.72 21.65
N ASN A 261 28.80 -0.25 21.06
CA ASN A 261 29.18 -0.58 19.69
C ASN A 261 30.25 -1.68 19.71
N LEU A 262 29.95 -2.85 19.15
CA LEU A 262 30.88 -3.98 19.13
C LEU A 262 31.82 -3.91 17.91
N GLY A 263 33.13 -3.91 18.17
CA GLY A 263 34.19 -4.21 17.20
C GLY A 263 34.41 -3.22 16.04
N ILE A 264 35.21 -3.65 15.06
CA ILE A 264 35.43 -2.94 13.80
C ILE A 264 34.16 -3.09 12.95
N GLY A 265 33.39 -2.01 12.80
CA GLY A 265 32.08 -1.99 12.13
C GLY A 265 30.96 -1.39 12.97
N GLY A 266 31.18 -1.14 14.27
CA GLY A 266 30.27 -0.36 15.11
C GLY A 266 28.87 -0.95 15.25
N ILE A 267 28.77 -2.27 15.45
CA ILE A 267 27.48 -2.97 15.42
C ILE A 267 26.67 -2.62 16.68
N PRO A 268 25.48 -2.01 16.54
CA PRO A 268 24.71 -1.57 17.70
C PRO A 268 24.20 -2.72 18.54
N SER A 269 24.66 -2.80 19.78
CA SER A 269 24.40 -3.92 20.68
C SER A 269 24.06 -3.44 22.08
N VAL A 270 23.46 -4.32 22.87
CA VAL A 270 23.30 -4.16 24.31
C VAL A 270 24.28 -5.10 24.99
N LYS A 271 25.10 -4.57 25.90
CA LYS A 271 25.93 -5.35 26.81
C LYS A 271 25.18 -5.56 28.11
N ARG A 272 25.27 -6.76 28.66
CA ARG A 272 24.77 -7.12 29.97
C ARG A 272 25.90 -7.35 30.96
N TYR A 273 25.81 -6.74 32.13
CA TYR A 273 26.71 -6.98 33.26
C TYR A 273 26.26 -8.24 34.01
N LEU A 274 26.80 -9.38 33.58
CA LEU A 274 26.69 -10.63 34.34
C LEU A 274 27.66 -10.50 35.52
N GLY A 275 27.15 -10.34 36.74
CA GLY A 275 27.96 -10.11 37.94
C GLY A 275 29.18 -11.04 38.04
N ASP A 276 30.28 -10.49 38.57
CA ASP A 276 31.65 -11.01 38.55
C ASP A 276 31.81 -12.54 38.52
N GLY A 277 32.47 -12.99 37.45
CA GLY A 277 32.96 -14.34 37.31
C GLY A 277 33.82 -14.51 36.05
N ASP A 278 34.85 -13.66 35.87
CA ASP A 278 36.24 -14.14 35.70
C ASP A 278 37.19 -12.95 35.44
N ASP A 279 38.09 -12.73 36.40
CA ASP A 279 39.36 -12.05 36.18
C ASP A 279 40.30 -13.01 35.44
N GLY A 280 40.77 -12.59 34.25
CA GLY A 280 42.12 -12.96 33.80
C GLY A 280 42.23 -13.89 32.59
N GLY A 281 43.06 -13.47 31.63
CA GLY A 281 43.70 -14.38 30.70
C GLY A 281 43.75 -13.87 29.27
N GLY A 282 44.83 -13.16 28.93
CA GLY A 282 45.17 -12.86 27.55
C GLY A 282 45.31 -14.16 26.74
N SER A 283 44.54 -14.28 25.68
CA SER A 283 44.67 -15.32 24.67
C SER A 283 44.56 -14.65 23.30
N THR A 284 45.56 -14.85 22.45
CA THR A 284 45.64 -14.36 21.07
C THR A 284 44.89 -15.26 20.09
N GLY A 285 43.94 -16.09 20.56
CA GLY A 285 42.94 -16.77 19.75
C GLY A 285 41.61 -16.05 19.79
N ILE A 286 40.73 -16.30 18.80
CA ILE A 286 39.32 -15.87 18.83
C ILE A 286 38.76 -16.24 20.20
N SER A 287 38.52 -15.23 21.03
CA SER A 287 38.11 -15.44 22.41
C SER A 287 36.69 -16.01 22.45
N SER A 288 36.26 -16.60 23.58
CA SER A 288 34.86 -16.99 23.75
C SER A 288 33.92 -15.78 23.54
N ASP A 289 34.41 -14.58 23.85
CA ASP A 289 33.74 -13.31 23.58
C ASP A 289 33.62 -13.01 22.09
N ASP A 290 34.63 -13.32 21.28
CA ASP A 290 34.54 -13.13 19.81
C ASP A 290 33.58 -14.12 19.15
N SER A 291 33.43 -15.33 19.70
CA SER A 291 32.43 -16.30 19.24
C SER A 291 31.00 -15.88 19.60
N LYS A 292 30.79 -15.31 20.80
CA LYS A 292 29.49 -14.74 21.22
C LYS A 292 29.15 -13.48 20.40
N ARG A 293 30.15 -12.67 20.07
CA ARG A 293 29.99 -11.50 19.17
C ARG A 293 29.56 -11.93 17.77
N MET A 294 30.14 -12.99 17.20
CA MET A 294 29.71 -13.50 15.89
C MET A 294 28.26 -14.00 15.88
N LEU A 295 27.77 -14.59 16.97
CA LEU A 295 26.38 -15.07 17.04
C LEU A 295 25.38 -13.90 16.97
N VAL A 296 25.66 -12.80 17.67
CA VAL A 296 24.86 -11.56 17.60
C VAL A 296 24.87 -10.96 16.19
N ILE A 297 26.01 -11.05 15.49
CA ILE A 297 26.13 -10.61 14.09
C ILE A 297 25.29 -11.49 13.17
N LEU A 298 25.32 -12.81 13.36
CA LEU A 298 24.55 -13.76 12.55
C LEU A 298 23.05 -13.63 12.78
N GLU A 299 22.60 -13.44 14.03
CA GLU A 299 21.18 -13.17 14.35
C GLU A 299 20.70 -11.84 13.75
N ALA A 300 21.50 -10.77 13.88
CA ALA A 300 21.18 -9.47 13.31
C ALA A 300 21.13 -9.49 11.76
N VAL A 301 21.96 -10.31 11.12
CA VAL A 301 21.99 -10.48 9.65
C VAL A 301 20.84 -11.37 9.15
N ALA A 302 20.54 -12.46 9.86
CA ALA A 302 19.47 -13.38 9.50
C ALA A 302 18.08 -12.73 9.56
N GLU A 303 17.81 -11.96 10.61
CA GLU A 303 16.52 -11.32 10.81
C GLU A 303 16.34 -10.10 9.88
N ALA A 304 17.43 -9.37 9.58
CA ALA A 304 17.41 -8.32 8.54
C ALA A 304 17.10 -8.87 7.14
N LEU A 305 17.44 -10.14 6.87
CA LEU A 305 17.20 -10.80 5.59
C LEU A 305 15.92 -11.65 5.54
N HIS A 306 15.13 -11.72 6.63
CA HIS A 306 13.99 -12.65 6.76
C HIS A 306 14.39 -14.11 6.42
N LEU A 307 15.62 -14.49 6.72
CA LEU A 307 16.09 -15.86 6.58
C LEU A 307 15.86 -16.58 7.90
N ASP A 308 15.01 -17.62 7.88
CA ASP A 308 14.93 -18.57 8.98
C ASP A 308 16.32 -19.20 9.17
N VAL A 309 16.90 -19.06 10.36
CA VAL A 309 18.12 -19.75 10.82
C VAL A 309 17.75 -20.94 11.67
#